data_AF-A0A2E4PF42-F1
#
_entry.id   AF-A0A2E4PF42-F1
#
_cell.length_a   1.000
_cell.length_b   1.000
_cell.length_c   1.000
_cell.angle_alpha   90.00
_cell.angle_beta   90.00
_cell.angle_gamma   90.00
#
_symmetry.space_group_name_H-M   'P 1'
#
loop_
_entity.id
_entity.type
_entity.pdbx_description
1 polymer ?
#
loop_
_entity_poly.entity_id
_entity_poly.type
_entity_poly.pdbx_seq_one_letter_code
_entity_poly.pdbx_strand_id
1 'polypeptide(L)'
;MAGEGSMMSANTSLKNNRRNRTSKLEKFVNTTTNDNIEFVDPNTATPEELAAIRQRLQQENKAIQKKKITLTFSILVVILITLAALNRYL
;
A
#
# COMPACT_ATOMS: atom_id res chain seq x y z
N MET A 1 8.63 -35.65 5.48
CA MET A 1 7.39 -34.92 5.83
C MET A 1 7.12 -33.87 4.75
N ALA A 2 6.56 -34.28 3.60
CA ALA A 2 6.30 -33.38 2.46
C ALA A 2 4.84 -32.86 2.41
N GLY A 3 3.99 -33.28 3.35
CA GLY A 3 2.56 -32.95 3.40
C GLY A 3 2.16 -31.93 4.48
N GLU A 4 3.04 -31.61 5.43
CA GLU A 4 2.68 -30.73 6.54
C GLU A 4 2.55 -29.26 6.10
N GLY A 5 3.40 -28.81 5.19
CA GLY A 5 3.32 -27.46 4.59
C GLY A 5 2.11 -27.27 3.68
N SER A 6 1.70 -28.31 2.95
CA SER A 6 0.52 -28.24 2.07
C SER A 6 -0.77 -28.23 2.88
N MET A 7 -0.86 -29.03 3.95
CA MET A 7 -1.98 -29.01 4.89
C MET A 7 -2.07 -27.68 5.67
N MET A 8 -0.94 -27.11 6.08
CA MET A 8 -0.89 -25.79 6.73
C MET A 8 -1.33 -24.67 5.77
N SER A 9 -0.95 -24.75 4.50
CA SER A 9 -1.38 -23.81 3.47
C SER A 9 -2.88 -23.92 3.20
N ALA A 10 -3.42 -25.13 3.13
CA ALA A 10 -4.86 -25.36 2.99
C ALA A 10 -5.65 -24.81 4.20
N ASN A 11 -5.20 -25.06 5.42
CA ASN A 11 -5.82 -24.51 6.63
C ASN A 11 -5.76 -22.97 6.67
N THR A 12 -4.66 -22.37 6.22
CA THR A 12 -4.52 -20.91 6.13
C THR A 12 -5.45 -20.31 5.08
N SER A 13 -5.58 -20.95 3.91
CA SER A 13 -6.52 -20.57 2.87
C SER A 13 -7.97 -20.65 3.35
N LEU A 14 -8.34 -21.73 4.04
CA LEU A 14 -9.67 -21.87 4.65
C LEU A 14 -9.94 -20.79 5.70
N LYS A 15 -8.96 -20.50 6.58
CA LYS A 15 -9.07 -19.44 7.60
C LYS A 15 -9.19 -18.04 6.97
N ASN A 16 -8.51 -17.79 5.85
CA ASN A 16 -8.60 -16.53 5.12
C ASN A 16 -9.92 -16.38 4.35
N ASN A 17 -10.44 -17.46 3.76
CA ASN A 17 -11.75 -17.46 3.09
C ASN A 17 -12.92 -17.37 4.09
N ARG A 18 -12.77 -17.89 5.31
CA ARG A 18 -13.82 -17.83 6.35
C ARG A 18 -14.10 -16.42 6.86
N ARG A 19 -13.14 -15.49 6.70
CA ARG A 19 -13.42 -14.07 6.84
C ARG A 19 -14.15 -13.63 5.57
N ASN A 20 -15.45 -13.34 5.69
CA ASN A 20 -16.24 -12.59 4.70
C ASN A 20 -15.61 -11.20 4.51
N ARG A 21 -14.46 -11.15 3.84
CA ARG A 21 -13.79 -9.92 3.47
C ARG A 21 -14.41 -9.56 2.14
N THR A 22 -15.28 -8.55 2.16
CA THR A 22 -15.87 -7.97 0.96
C THR A 22 -14.79 -7.81 -0.10
N SER A 23 -14.96 -8.53 -1.21
CA SER A 23 -13.99 -8.52 -2.29
C SER A 23 -13.84 -7.10 -2.79
N LYS A 24 -12.64 -6.70 -3.25
CA LYS A 24 -12.48 -5.38 -3.88
C LYS A 24 -13.46 -5.18 -5.03
N LEU A 25 -13.79 -6.27 -5.74
CA LEU A 25 -14.81 -6.31 -6.79
C LEU A 25 -16.21 -6.09 -6.23
N GLU A 26 -16.56 -6.75 -5.14
CA GLU A 26 -17.87 -6.62 -4.49
C GLU A 26 -18.07 -5.21 -3.91
N LYS A 27 -17.00 -4.60 -3.36
CA LYS A 27 -17.02 -3.18 -2.98
C LYS A 27 -17.20 -2.27 -4.19
N PHE A 28 -16.52 -2.55 -5.30
CA PHE A 28 -16.63 -1.76 -6.52
C PHE A 28 -18.05 -1.83 -7.10
N VAL A 29 -18.63 -3.03 -7.20
CA VAL A 29 -20.01 -3.24 -7.63
C VAL A 29 -20.98 -2.51 -6.69
N ASN A 30 -20.87 -2.69 -5.38
CA ASN A 30 -21.75 -1.98 -4.43
C ASN A 30 -21.57 -0.46 -4.41
N THR A 31 -20.44 0.07 -4.91
CA THR A 31 -20.23 1.53 -5.07
C THR A 31 -20.78 2.03 -6.41
N THR A 32 -20.88 1.16 -7.42
CA THR A 32 -21.25 1.51 -8.80
C THR A 32 -22.72 1.20 -9.10
N THR A 33 -23.31 0.20 -8.45
CA THR A 33 -24.73 -0.17 -8.54
C THR A 33 -25.57 0.74 -7.65
N ASN A 34 -25.62 2.02 -8.00
CA ASN A 34 -26.77 2.85 -7.65
C ASN A 34 -27.65 2.86 -8.90
N ASP A 35 -28.87 2.32 -8.80
CA ASP A 35 -29.85 2.15 -9.89
C ASP A 35 -30.34 3.47 -10.52
N ASN A 36 -29.71 4.61 -10.20
CA ASN A 36 -30.09 5.96 -10.66
C ASN A 36 -28.95 6.78 -11.26
N ILE A 37 -27.80 6.18 -11.60
CA ILE A 37 -26.69 6.92 -12.20
C ILE A 37 -26.71 6.68 -13.71
N GLU A 38 -27.34 7.62 -14.42
CA GLU A 38 -27.15 7.83 -15.85
C GLU A 38 -25.65 7.71 -16.16
N PHE A 39 -25.28 6.86 -17.13
CA PHE A 39 -23.88 6.62 -17.50
C PHE A 39 -23.27 7.93 -18.02
N VAL A 40 -22.77 8.76 -17.11
CA VAL A 40 -22.00 9.95 -17.46
C VAL A 40 -20.68 9.44 -17.99
N ASP A 41 -20.49 9.61 -19.30
CA ASP A 41 -19.25 9.31 -20.00
C ASP A 41 -18.08 9.89 -19.18
N PRO A 42 -17.14 9.08 -18.64
CA PRO A 42 -16.15 9.54 -17.66
C PRO A 42 -15.05 10.42 -18.27
N ASN A 43 -15.29 10.95 -19.46
CA ASN A 43 -14.30 11.60 -20.28
C ASN A 43 -14.59 13.10 -20.35
N THR A 44 -14.11 13.83 -19.34
CA THR A 44 -13.68 15.25 -19.46
C THR A 44 -13.15 15.74 -18.12
N ALA A 45 -12.22 15.00 -17.50
CA ALA A 45 -11.28 15.71 -16.62
C ALA A 45 -10.48 16.64 -17.53
N THR A 46 -10.73 17.94 -17.42
CA THR A 46 -10.02 18.93 -18.24
C THR A 46 -8.52 18.80 -17.96
N PRO A 47 -7.65 19.06 -18.95
CA PRO A 47 -6.20 18.97 -18.75
C PRO A 47 -5.71 19.84 -17.57
N GLU A 48 -6.45 20.91 -17.27
CA GLU A 48 -6.21 21.79 -16.12
C GLU A 48 -6.52 21.12 -14.78
N GLU A 49 -7.64 20.40 -14.67
CA GLU A 49 -8.00 19.64 -13.46
C GLU A 49 -7.01 18.51 -13.20
N LEU A 50 -6.59 17.80 -14.26
CA LEU A 50 -5.55 16.77 -14.17
C LEU A 50 -4.20 17.34 -13.71
N ALA A 51 -3.84 18.53 -14.20
CA ALA A 51 -2.62 19.22 -13.77
C ALA A 51 -2.71 19.63 -12.29
N ALA A 52 -3.85 20.13 -11.83
CA ALA A 52 -4.08 20.49 -10.43
C ALA A 52 -4.00 19.27 -9.49
N ILE A 53 -4.63 18.16 -9.88
CA ILE A 53 -4.57 16.89 -9.13
C ILE A 53 -3.12 16.38 -9.06
N ARG A 54 -2.39 16.42 -10.18
CA ARG A 54 -0.98 16.01 -10.24
C ARG A 54 -0.11 16.86 -9.33
N GLN A 55 -0.32 18.17 -9.29
CA GLN A 55 0.43 19.06 -8.40
C GLN A 55 0.16 18.76 -6.92
N ARG A 56 -1.10 18.57 -6.53
CA ARG A 56 -1.46 18.21 -5.14
C ARG A 56 -0.82 16.89 -4.72
N LEU A 57 -0.94 15.85 -5.56
CA LEU A 57 -0.30 14.55 -5.33
C LEU A 57 1.22 14.64 -5.18
N GLN A 58 1.88 15.47 -5.99
CA GLN A 58 3.32 15.67 -5.87
C GLN A 58 3.71 16.37 -4.57
N GLN A 59 2.92 17.34 -4.11
CA GLN A 59 3.19 18.03 -2.84
C GLN A 59 3.05 17.08 -1.64
N GLU A 60 1.98 16.29 -1.60
CA GLU A 60 1.76 15.28 -0.56
C GLU A 60 2.86 14.21 -0.56
N ASN A 61 3.21 13.71 -1.75
CA ASN A 61 4.28 12.74 -1.90
C ASN A 61 5.64 13.29 -1.47
N LYS A 62 5.94 14.57 -1.75
CA LYS A 62 7.19 15.20 -1.29
C LYS A 62 7.24 15.25 0.25
N ALA A 63 6.14 15.58 0.91
CA ALA A 63 6.08 15.60 2.38
C ALA A 63 6.28 14.20 2.98
N ILE A 64 5.64 13.18 2.40
CA ILE A 64 5.79 11.78 2.82
C ILE A 64 7.21 11.28 2.54
N GLN A 65 7.77 11.59 1.38
CA GLN A 65 9.13 11.19 1.01
C GLN A 65 10.18 11.78 1.94
N LYS A 66 10.06 13.07 2.32
CA LYS A 66 10.98 13.68 3.30
C LYS A 66 10.97 12.91 4.61
N LYS A 67 9.78 12.61 5.16
CA LYS A 67 9.65 11.82 6.40
C LYS A 67 10.26 10.43 6.28
N LYS A 68 10.01 9.74 5.15
CA LYS A 68 10.59 8.42 4.88
C LYS A 68 12.11 8.47 4.78
N ILE A 69 12.68 9.42 4.04
CA ILE A 69 14.12 9.59 3.90
C ILE A 69 14.78 9.85 5.25
N THR A 70 14.22 10.75 6.07
CA THR A 70 14.77 11.02 7.42
C THR A 70 14.75 9.79 8.32
N LEU A 71 13.69 8.98 8.25
CA LEU A 71 13.57 7.76 9.04
C LEU A 71 14.53 6.67 8.56
N THR A 72 14.67 6.48 7.24
CA THR A 72 15.64 5.52 6.69
C THR A 72 17.09 5.94 7.01
N PHE A 73 17.40 7.23 6.90
CA PHE A 73 18.73 7.74 7.21
C PHE A 73 19.08 7.58 8.70
N SER A 74 18.14 7.84 9.61
CA SER A 74 18.39 7.67 11.05
C SER A 74 18.72 6.21 11.40
N ILE A 75 17.99 5.25 10.82
CA ILE A 75 18.25 3.81 11.01
C ILE A 75 19.64 3.44 10.49
N LEU A 76 20.02 3.92 9.31
CA LEU A 76 21.34 3.66 8.73
C LEU A 76 22.47 4.20 9.61
N VAL A 77 22.32 5.42 10.15
CA VAL A 77 23.32 6.01 11.05
C VAL A 77 23.50 5.16 12.30
N VAL A 78 22.41 4.70 12.91
CA VAL A 78 22.48 3.82 14.09
C VAL A 78 23.24 2.53 13.77
N ILE A 79 22.95 1.89 12.63
CA ILE A 79 23.63 0.66 12.21
C ILE A 79 25.14 0.90 11.99
N LEU A 80 25.51 2.03 11.37
CA LEU A 80 26.92 2.37 11.16
C LEU A 80 27.65 2.61 12.48
N ILE A 81 27.02 3.29 13.43
CA ILE A 81 27.60 3.52 14.77
C ILE A 81 27.79 2.21 15.50
N THR A 82 26.81 1.30 15.49
CA THR A 82 26.93 0.01 16.18
C THR A 82 28.02 -0.85 15.56
N LEU A 83 28.14 -0.89 14.23
CA LEU A 83 29.23 -1.59 13.54
C LEU A 83 30.60 -0.99 13.87
N ALA A 84 30.73 0.33 13.85
CA ALA A 84 31.99 1.00 14.19
C ALA A 84 32.39 0.77 15.66
N ALA A 85 31.41 0.78 16.57
CA ALA A 85 31.63 0.47 17.98
C ALA A 85 32.08 -0.99 18.17
N LEU A 86 31.44 -1.94 17.47
CA LEU A 86 31.84 -3.35 17.51
C LEU A 86 33.26 -3.54 16.99
N ASN A 87 33.59 -2.92 15.85
CA ASN A 87 34.92 -3.00 15.24
C ASN A 87 36.02 -2.35 16.09
N ARG A 88 35.67 -1.42 16.99
CA ARG A 88 36.62 -0.85 17.94
C ARG A 88 36.87 -1.76 19.15
N TYR A 89 35.89 -2.61 19.48
CA TYR A 89 35.92 -3.50 20.65
C TYR A 89 36.55 -4.86 20.35
N LEU A 90 36.53 -5.29 19.08
CA LEU A 90 37.08 -6.54 18.57
C LEU A 90 38.50 -6.34 18.06
#